data_AF-A0A4U1C082-F1
#
_entry.id   AF-A0A4U1C082-F1
#
_cell.length_a   1.000
_cell.length_b   1.000
_cell.length_c   1.000
_cell.angle_alpha   90.00
_cell.angle_beta   90.00
_cell.angle_gamma   90.00
#
_symmetry.space_group_name_H-M   'P 1'
#
loop_
_entity.id
_entity.type
_entity.pdbx_description
1 polymer ?
#
loop_
_entity_poly.entity_id
_entity_poly.type
_entity_poly.pdbx_seq_one_letter_code
_entity_poly.pdbx_strand_id
1 'polypeptide(L)' 'MAKTEKRLIVEWTKTAEIQFYEILTYWINRNKSTSYSEKLAKITWEKIEFIVAHPFSAMASKFPKIRIASVRHLALCIK' A
#
# COMPACT_ATOMS: atom_id res chain seq x y z
N MET A 1 11.38 -29.04 -10.88
CA MET A 1 10.15 -28.43 -11.40
C MET A 1 10.13 -26.98 -10.94
N ALA A 2 10.37 -26.02 -11.84
CA ALA A 2 10.33 -24.61 -11.49
C ALA A 2 8.86 -24.23 -11.19
N LYS A 3 8.57 -23.92 -9.93
CA LYS A 3 7.27 -23.40 -9.51
C LYS A 3 7.16 -22.00 -10.13
N THR A 4 6.36 -21.82 -11.17
CA THR A 4 6.10 -20.50 -11.73
C THR A 4 5.41 -19.67 -10.65
N GLU A 5 6.14 -18.75 -10.00
CA GLU A 5 5.55 -17.79 -9.07
C GLU A 5 4.56 -16.92 -9.83
N LYS A 6 3.27 -17.10 -9.53
CA LYS A 6 2.21 -16.24 -10.05
C LYS A 6 2.39 -14.86 -9.43
N ARG A 7 3.02 -13.93 -10.17
CA ARG A 7 3.10 -12.53 -9.78
C ARG A 7 1.74 -11.88 -9.95
N LEU A 8 1.20 -11.34 -8.87
CA LEU A 8 -0.01 -10.52 -8.93
C LEU A 8 0.34 -9.16 -9.52
N ILE A 9 -0.55 -8.65 -10.38
CA ILE A 9 -0.47 -7.30 -10.89
C ILE A 9 -1.18 -6.38 -9.90
N VAL A 10 -0.54 -5.26 -9.55
CA VAL A 10 -1.11 -4.25 -8.66
C VAL A 10 -1.79 -3.19 -9.50
N GLU A 11 -3.10 -3.07 -9.34
CA GLU A 11 -3.91 -2.03 -9.97
C GLU A 11 -4.49 -1.13 -8.87
N TRP A 12 -4.19 0.16 -8.96
CA TRP A 12 -4.73 1.15 -8.03
C TRP A 12 -6.08 1.66 -8.55
N THR A 13 -7.08 1.70 -7.67
CA THR A 13 -8.30 2.42 -7.98
C THR A 13 -8.01 3.93 -7.99
N LYS A 14 -8.78 4.70 -8.76
CA LYS A 14 -8.59 6.15 -8.83
C LYS A 14 -8.72 6.80 -7.44
N THR A 15 -9.63 6.30 -6.61
CA THR A 15 -9.79 6.75 -5.22
C THR A 15 -8.55 6.48 -4.38
N ALA A 16 -7.97 5.27 -4.47
CA ALA A 16 -6.78 4.92 -3.71
C ALA A 16 -5.57 5.78 -4.11
N GLU A 17 -5.43 6.06 -5.40
CA GLU A 17 -4.38 6.97 -5.92
C GLU A 17 -4.53 8.38 -5.33
N ILE A 18 -5.73 8.97 -5.41
CA ILE A 18 -6.01 10.32 -4.89
C ILE A 18 -5.74 10.37 -3.38
N GLN A 19 -6.29 9.43 -2.61
CA GLN A 19 -6.12 9.38 -1.16
C GLN A 19 -4.64 9.27 -0.76
N PHE A 20 -3.88 8.47 -1.51
CA PHE A 20 -2.45 8.32 -1.25
C PHE A 20 -1.71 9.64 -1.49
N TYR A 21 -1.97 10.33 -2.60
CA TYR A 21 -1.39 11.64 -2.87
C TYR A 21 -1.80 12.71 -1.85
N GLU A 22 -3.04 12.71 -1.37
CA GLU A 22 -3.51 13.62 -0.31
C GLU A 22 -2.73 13.41 0.99
N ILE A 23 -2.49 12.15 1.39
CA ILE A 23 -1.69 11.82 2.58
C ILE A 23 -0.25 12.31 2.41
N LEU A 24 0.38 12.09 1.26
CA LEU A 24 1.74 12.57 1.01
C LEU A 24 1.80 14.10 1.05
N THR A 25 0.84 14.77 0.43
CA THR A 25 0.71 16.23 0.40
C THR A 25 0.52 16.81 1.80
N TYR A 26 -0.31 16.17 2.63
CA TYR A 26 -0.49 16.56 4.02
C TYR A 26 0.84 16.57 4.78
N TRP A 27 1.64 15.51 4.66
CA TRP A 27 2.91 15.42 5.35
C TRP A 27 3.96 16.41 4.82
N ILE A 28 3.97 16.70 3.51
CA ILE A 28 4.80 17.76 2.93
C ILE A 28 4.43 19.10 3.56
N ASN A 29 3.15 19.44 3.59
CA ASN A 29 2.65 20.71 4.10
C ASN A 29 2.85 20.88 5.61
N ARG A 30 2.74 19.77 6.37
CA ARG A 30 2.95 19.75 7.81
C ARG A 30 4.42 19.87 8.18
N ASN A 31 5.28 19.08 7.54
CA ASN A 31 6.70 18.99 7.90
C ASN A 31 7.55 20.04 7.19
N LYS A 32 6.98 20.75 6.20
CA LYS A 32 7.69 21.70 5.32
C LYS A 32 8.88 21.06 4.58
N SER A 33 8.80 19.75 4.34
CA SER A 33 9.84 18.94 3.69
C SER A 33 9.22 17.70 3.05
N THR A 34 9.79 17.23 1.95
CA THR A 34 9.36 16.02 1.23
C THR A 34 9.93 14.73 1.81
N SER A 35 11.00 14.81 2.61
CA SER A 35 11.76 13.64 3.09
C SER A 35 10.88 12.57 3.75
N TYR A 36 9.91 13.00 4.57
CA TYR A 36 8.99 12.08 5.22
C TYR A 36 8.02 11.42 4.23
N SER A 37 7.47 12.19 3.29
CA SER A 37 6.53 11.69 2.28
C SER A 37 7.22 10.75 1.29
N GLU A 38 8.45 11.04 0.88
CA GLU A 38 9.28 10.15 0.06
C GLU A 38 9.55 8.82 0.79
N LYS A 39 9.91 8.88 2.07
CA LYS A 39 10.09 7.69 2.90
C LYS A 39 8.79 6.89 3.06
N LEU A 40 7.66 7.57 3.25
CA LEU A 40 6.35 6.92 3.36
C LEU A 40 5.98 6.23 2.04
N ALA A 41 6.24 6.88 0.90
CA ALA A 41 6.00 6.30 -0.41
C ALA A 41 6.84 5.04 -0.65
N LYS A 42 8.14 5.11 -0.36
CA LYS A 42 9.05 3.97 -0.46
C LYS A 42 8.58 2.77 0.38
N ILE A 43 8.28 2.99 1.66
CA ILE A 43 7.86 1.90 2.56
C ILE A 43 6.49 1.33 2.15
N THR A 44 5.62 2.16 1.58
CA THR A 44 4.34 1.70 1.02
C THR A 44 4.58 0.78 -0.16
N TRP A 45 5.49 1.14 -1.07
CA TRP A 45 5.86 0.31 -2.21
C TRP A 45 6.46 -1.03 -1.77
N GLU A 46 7.42 -1.03 -0.84
CA GLU A 46 8.02 -2.25 -0.28
C GLU A 46 6.95 -3.15 0.36
N LYS A 47 5.97 -2.57 1.05
CA LYS A 47 4.86 -3.34 1.63
C LYS A 47 3.99 -3.97 0.54
N ILE A 48 3.69 -3.24 -0.53
CA ILE A 48 2.89 -3.74 -1.65
C ILE A 48 3.61 -4.92 -2.32
N GLU A 49 4.90 -4.80 -2.62
CA GLU A 49 5.70 -5.89 -3.19
C GLU A 49 5.68 -7.14 -2.29
N PHE A 50 5.82 -6.95 -0.97
CA PHE A 50 5.71 -8.04 -0.02
C PHE A 50 4.32 -8.71 -0.04
N ILE A 51 3.25 -7.94 -0.14
CA ILE A 51 1.88 -8.49 -0.19
C ILE A 51 1.62 -9.19 -1.52
N VAL A 52 2.16 -8.70 -2.63
CA VAL A 52 2.10 -9.38 -3.93
C VAL A 52 2.74 -10.77 -3.84
N ALA A 53 3.87 -10.90 -3.15
CA ALA A 53 4.53 -12.18 -2.91
C ALA A 53 3.78 -13.05 -1.89
N HIS A 54 3.14 -12.42 -0.89
CA HIS A 54 2.43 -13.11 0.20
C HIS A 54 1.02 -12.53 0.44
N PRO A 55 0.02 -12.83 -0.42
CA PRO A 55 -1.30 -12.18 -0.37
C PRO A 55 -2.06 -12.41 0.93
N PHE A 56 -1.80 -13.55 1.59
CA PHE A 56 -2.43 -13.91 2.87
C PHE A 56 -1.78 -13.25 4.09
N SER A 57 -0.69 -12.50 3.92
CA SER A 57 -0.02 -11.75 5.00
C SER A 57 -0.81 -10.52 5.45
N ALA A 58 -1.71 -10.00 4.60
CA ALA A 58 -2.62 -8.91 4.96
C ALA A 58 -3.81 -9.44 5.76
N MET A 59 -4.24 -8.68 6.77
CA MET A 59 -5.32 -9.06 7.68
C MET A 59 -6.66 -9.14 6.92
N ALA A 60 -7.46 -10.16 7.18
CA ALA A 60 -8.83 -10.22 6.66
C ALA A 60 -9.69 -9.13 7.30
N SER A 61 -10.45 -8.39 6.50
CA SER A 61 -11.39 -7.40 7.01
C SER A 61 -12.76 -8.03 7.29
N LYS A 62 -13.65 -7.27 7.93
CA LYS A 62 -15.07 -7.65 8.09
C LYS A 62 -15.81 -7.76 6.74
N PHE A 63 -15.27 -7.17 5.67
CA PHE A 63 -15.83 -7.24 4.34
C PHE A 63 -15.24 -8.42 3.57
N PRO A 64 -16.07 -9.31 3.00
CA PRO A 64 -15.57 -10.45 2.24
C PRO A 64 -14.65 -10.03 1.10
N LYS A 65 -13.58 -10.80 0.88
CA LYS A 65 -12.55 -10.57 -0.15
C LYS A 65 -11.69 -9.32 0.04
N ILE A 66 -11.96 -8.49 1.05
CA ILE A 66 -11.12 -7.33 1.36
C ILE A 66 -10.11 -7.69 2.44
N ARG A 67 -8.84 -7.40 2.17
CA ARG A 67 -7.73 -7.48 3.11
C ARG A 67 -7.17 -6.10 3.40
N ILE A 68 -6.65 -5.92 4.61
CA ILE A 68 -6.10 -4.65 5.08
C ILE A 68 -4.65 -4.87 5.51
N ALA A 69 -3.77 -3.98 5.08
CA ALA A 69 -2.39 -3.92 5.55
C ALA A 69 -2.07 -2.52 6.09
N SER A 70 -1.60 -2.45 7.33
CA SER A 70 -1.18 -1.19 7.94
C SER A 70 0.24 -0.83 7.52
N VAL A 71 0.43 0.43 7.11
CA VAL A 71 1.72 1.02 6.75
C VAL A 71 1.87 2.35 7.48
N ARG A 72 2.51 2.33 8.66
CA ARG A 72 2.70 3.53 9.49
C ARG A 72 1.38 4.27 9.75
N HIS A 73 1.13 5.36 9.03
CA HIS A 73 -0.03 6.26 9.19
C HIS A 73 -1.08 6.08 8.10
N LEU A 74 -0.98 5.06 7.26
CA LEU A 74 -1.99 4.72 6.27
C LEU A 74 -2.33 3.23 6.32
N ALA A 75 -3.51 2.89 5.80
CA ALA A 75 -3.97 1.52 5.63
C ALA A 75 -4.19 1.26 4.14
N LEU A 76 -3.63 0.17 3.64
CA LEU A 76 -3.85 -0.33 2.29
C LEU A 76 -5.06 -1.27 2.31
N CYS A 77 -6.07 -0.96 1.51
CA CYS A 77 -7.22 -1.82 1.27
C CYS A 77 -7.03 -2.59 -0.04
N ILE A 78 -7.10 -3.91 0.04
CA ILE A 78 -6.80 -4.84 -1.05
C ILE A 78 -8.04 -5.69 -1.30
N LYS A 79 -8.42 -5.89 -2.55
CA LYS A 79 -9.65 -6.61 -2.96
C LYS A 79 -9.32 -7.82 -3.82
#